data_AF-A0A829Y7L5-F1
#
_entry.id   AF-A0A829Y7L5-F1
#
_cell.length_a   1.000
_cell.length_b   1.000
_cell.length_c   1.000
_cell.angle_alpha   90.00
_cell.angle_beta   90.00
_cell.angle_gamma   90.00
#
_symmetry.space_group_name_H-M   'P 1'
#
loop_
_entity.id
_entity.type
_entity.pdbx_description
1 polymer ?
#
loop_
_entity_poly.entity_id
_entity_poly.type
_entity_poly.pdbx_seq_one_letter_code
_entity_poly.pdbx_strand_id
1 'polypeptide(L)'
;MTRTLTPRDLPHDDRYIGYCLNESDELVHIDSVPRGKACGCRCVSCAEPLIARKGDIRVHHFAHAQQNQCTGALETLLHLLAKEILRTASVLALPDYTWRREQSLGDRLIHLEQAIVAGGRARLSQVLIEPRTFEGIIPDVVFATQARDGSARTILLEVTVSHPVDAEKLKRLRALNLPALELTLKPAHARLTRAELEKRILQGSAGKRWLFHPRELDCERRFDERYRQARDRLEQEQAERAKAEKDRGERMRRASSFDGTRESANLIAEFFARHGRFPTMSETSAMFQEALAKRKLK
;
A
#
# COMPACT_ATOMS: atom_id res chain seq x y z
N MET A 1 -17.06 -18.56 10.15
CA MET A 1 -15.69 -18.47 10.70
C MET A 1 -14.74 -19.05 9.66
N THR A 2 -14.16 -18.20 8.84
CA THR A 2 -13.21 -18.56 7.77
C THR A 2 -11.91 -19.03 8.41
N ARG A 3 -11.64 -20.33 8.29
CA ARG A 3 -10.47 -21.00 8.83
C ARG A 3 -9.24 -20.54 8.04
N THR A 4 -8.33 -19.82 8.69
CA THR A 4 -7.05 -19.39 8.11
C THR A 4 -6.21 -20.65 7.87
N LEU A 5 -6.00 -20.99 6.60
CA LEU A 5 -5.16 -22.12 6.20
C LEU A 5 -3.71 -21.80 6.60
N THR A 6 -3.07 -22.71 7.32
CA THR A 6 -1.66 -22.63 7.72
C THR A 6 -0.80 -23.48 6.79
N PRO A 7 0.55 -23.36 6.78
CA PRO A 7 1.43 -24.06 5.82
C PRO A 7 1.29 -25.60 5.79
N ARG A 8 0.64 -26.19 6.79
CA ARG A 8 0.31 -27.63 6.86
C ARG A 8 -0.94 -28.04 6.07
N ASP A 9 -1.68 -27.07 5.52
CA ASP A 9 -2.95 -27.30 4.84
C ASP A 9 -2.85 -27.28 3.31
N LEU A 10 -1.62 -27.21 2.74
CA LEU A 10 -1.45 -27.49 1.31
C LEU A 10 -1.70 -28.99 1.08
N PRO A 11 -2.75 -29.38 0.34
CA PRO A 11 -2.94 -30.78 -0.01
C PRO A 11 -1.70 -31.26 -0.77
N HIS A 12 -1.26 -32.48 -0.51
CA HIS A 12 -0.20 -33.20 -1.23
C HIS A 12 -0.23 -32.87 -2.74
N ASP A 13 0.59 -31.91 -3.17
CA ASP A 13 0.33 -31.11 -4.39
C ASP A 13 0.97 -31.69 -5.65
N ASP A 14 1.15 -33.00 -5.68
CA ASP A 14 1.68 -33.77 -6.81
C ASP A 14 0.96 -33.48 -8.13
N ARG A 15 -0.30 -33.00 -8.08
CA ARG A 15 -1.07 -32.63 -9.27
C ARG A 15 -0.47 -31.46 -10.06
N TYR A 16 0.43 -30.68 -9.46
CA TYR A 16 1.03 -29.50 -10.08
C TYR A 16 2.54 -29.65 -10.34
N ILE A 17 3.16 -30.77 -9.98
CA ILE A 17 4.58 -31.00 -10.22
C ILE A 17 4.78 -31.34 -11.71
N GLY A 18 5.19 -30.36 -12.51
CA GLY A 18 5.53 -30.55 -13.92
C GLY A 18 7.02 -30.80 -14.19
N TYR A 19 7.88 -30.72 -13.17
CA TYR A 19 9.33 -30.89 -13.30
C TYR A 19 9.89 -31.86 -12.26
N CYS A 20 11.01 -32.49 -12.60
CA CYS A 20 11.77 -33.38 -11.73
C CYS A 20 13.27 -33.10 -11.87
N LEU A 21 14.08 -33.69 -10.99
CA LEU A 21 15.51 -33.90 -11.24
C LEU A 21 15.69 -35.23 -11.99
N ASN A 22 16.45 -35.20 -13.09
CA ASN A 22 16.88 -36.42 -13.77
C ASN A 22 18.08 -37.08 -13.05
N GLU A 23 18.64 -38.14 -13.62
CA GLU A 23 19.80 -38.85 -13.04
C GLU A 23 21.06 -37.97 -12.93
N SER A 24 21.16 -36.94 -13.78
CA SER A 24 22.25 -35.95 -13.81
C SER A 24 21.98 -34.71 -12.95
N ASP A 25 20.94 -34.74 -12.10
CA ASP A 25 20.50 -33.61 -11.26
C ASP A 25 20.07 -32.36 -12.04
N GLU A 26 19.60 -32.53 -13.28
CA GLU A 26 19.07 -31.45 -14.10
C GLU A 26 17.54 -31.35 -13.99
N LEU A 27 17.01 -30.13 -13.95
CA LEU A 27 15.57 -29.88 -13.99
C LEU A 27 15.00 -30.17 -15.39
N VAL A 28 14.19 -31.22 -15.49
CA VAL A 28 13.53 -31.64 -16.72
C VAL A 28 12.01 -31.58 -16.60
N HIS A 29 11.34 -31.20 -17.68
CA HIS A 29 9.88 -31.14 -17.74
C HIS A 29 9.30 -32.54 -17.90
N ILE A 30 8.07 -32.76 -17.44
CA ILE A 30 7.42 -34.06 -17.57
C ILE A 30 7.34 -34.53 -19.03
N ASP A 31 7.14 -33.63 -19.98
CA ASP A 31 7.01 -34.02 -21.39
C ASP A 31 8.30 -34.62 -21.96
N SER A 32 9.48 -34.29 -21.42
CA SER A 32 10.77 -34.79 -21.91
C SER A 32 11.23 -36.11 -21.30
N VAL A 33 10.49 -36.70 -20.37
CA VAL A 33 10.89 -37.97 -19.71
C VAL A 33 10.02 -39.17 -20.12
N PRO A 34 10.51 -40.42 -20.02
CA PRO A 34 9.68 -41.61 -20.20
C PRO A 34 8.47 -41.66 -19.27
N ARG A 35 7.43 -42.41 -19.64
CA ARG A 35 6.24 -42.62 -18.78
C ARG A 35 6.56 -43.55 -17.60
N GLY A 36 5.92 -43.30 -16.46
CA GLY A 36 5.95 -44.19 -15.30
C GLY A 36 7.27 -44.12 -14.51
N LYS A 37 7.64 -45.21 -13.84
CA LYS A 37 8.90 -45.30 -13.05
C LYS A 37 10.16 -45.31 -13.93
N ALA A 38 10.03 -45.61 -15.21
CA ALA A 38 11.13 -45.59 -16.16
C ALA A 38 11.69 -44.18 -16.40
N CYS A 39 11.04 -43.12 -15.88
CA CYS A 39 11.58 -41.76 -15.94
C CYS A 39 12.87 -41.57 -15.11
N GLY A 40 13.13 -42.42 -14.10
CA GLY A 40 14.31 -42.26 -13.21
C GLY A 40 14.31 -40.96 -12.39
N CYS A 41 13.21 -40.20 -12.40
CA CYS A 41 13.12 -38.88 -11.80
C CYS A 41 13.11 -38.90 -10.26
N ARG A 42 13.70 -37.85 -9.67
CA ARG A 42 13.61 -37.55 -8.24
C ARG A 42 12.90 -36.22 -7.98
N CYS A 43 12.26 -36.11 -6.82
CA CYS A 43 11.64 -34.87 -6.36
C CYS A 43 12.70 -33.83 -5.97
N VAL A 44 12.52 -32.58 -6.40
CA VAL A 44 13.44 -31.46 -6.08
C VAL A 44 13.51 -31.13 -4.59
N SER A 45 12.50 -31.53 -3.81
CA SER A 45 12.36 -31.13 -2.41
C SER A 45 12.75 -32.23 -1.42
N CYS A 46 12.38 -33.49 -1.69
CA CYS A 46 12.67 -34.61 -0.78
C CYS A 46 13.61 -35.66 -1.39
N ALA A 47 14.03 -35.49 -2.64
CA ALA A 47 14.85 -36.45 -3.41
C ALA A 47 14.21 -37.83 -3.63
N GLU A 48 12.98 -38.07 -3.18
CA GLU A 48 12.30 -39.35 -3.36
C GLU A 48 11.95 -39.64 -4.83
N PRO A 49 11.90 -40.93 -5.24
CA PRO A 49 11.53 -41.31 -6.60
C PRO A 49 10.12 -40.86 -6.99
N LEU A 50 10.00 -40.36 -8.22
CA LEU A 50 8.75 -39.93 -8.83
C LEU A 50 8.26 -40.92 -9.91
N ILE A 51 6.97 -40.82 -10.22
CA ILE A 51 6.29 -41.54 -11.31
C ILE A 51 5.76 -40.49 -12.29
N ALA A 52 6.22 -40.52 -13.54
CA ALA A 52 5.68 -39.67 -14.59
C ALA A 52 4.28 -40.15 -15.02
N ARG A 53 3.23 -39.45 -14.62
CA ARG A 53 1.83 -39.75 -14.98
C ARG A 53 1.49 -39.00 -16.27
N LYS A 54 1.52 -39.73 -17.39
CA LYS A 54 1.16 -39.23 -18.73
C LYS A 54 -0.07 -39.93 -19.27
N GLY A 55 -0.92 -39.20 -19.99
CA GLY A 55 -2.13 -39.74 -20.63
C GLY A 55 -3.01 -38.65 -21.22
N ASP A 56 -3.96 -39.05 -22.06
CA ASP A 56 -4.70 -38.12 -22.92
C ASP A 56 -5.86 -37.39 -22.22
N ILE A 57 -6.27 -37.90 -21.05
CA ILE A 57 -7.45 -37.38 -20.30
C ILE A 57 -7.02 -36.41 -19.19
N ARG A 58 -5.93 -36.73 -18.49
CA ARG A 58 -5.46 -35.97 -17.32
C ARG A 58 -4.15 -35.29 -17.66
N VAL A 59 -4.01 -34.04 -17.23
CA VAL A 59 -2.77 -33.26 -17.39
C VAL A 59 -1.57 -34.04 -16.86
N HIS A 60 -0.49 -34.02 -17.63
CA HIS A 60 0.76 -34.65 -17.26
C HIS A 60 1.29 -34.04 -15.95
N HIS A 61 1.59 -34.90 -14.98
CA HIS A 61 2.22 -34.50 -13.71
C HIS A 61 3.10 -35.62 -13.14
N PHE A 62 4.02 -35.27 -12.26
CA PHE A 62 4.76 -36.23 -11.46
C PHE A 62 4.02 -36.54 -10.17
N ALA A 63 4.03 -37.81 -9.76
CA ALA A 63 3.54 -38.23 -8.46
C ALA A 63 4.62 -38.98 -7.70
N HIS A 64 4.71 -38.81 -6.38
CA HIS A 64 5.61 -39.58 -5.54
C HIS A 64 5.31 -41.08 -5.66
N ALA A 65 6.37 -41.90 -5.78
CA ALA A 65 6.22 -43.34 -5.90
C ALA A 65 5.68 -43.99 -4.62
N GLN A 66 5.93 -43.35 -3.47
CA GLN A 66 5.39 -43.69 -2.16
C GLN A 66 4.54 -42.52 -1.65
N GLN A 67 3.51 -42.81 -0.84
CA GLN A 67 2.66 -41.78 -0.23
C GLN A 67 3.43 -41.05 0.89
N ASN A 68 4.32 -40.15 0.51
CA ASN A 68 5.05 -39.30 1.44
C ASN A 68 4.44 -37.89 1.42
N GLN A 69 4.22 -37.31 2.59
CA GLN A 69 3.76 -35.92 2.72
C GLN A 69 4.91 -34.96 2.39
N CYS A 70 5.21 -34.79 1.10
CA CYS A 70 6.19 -33.82 0.64
C CYS A 70 5.56 -32.42 0.59
N THR A 71 5.53 -31.76 1.76
CA THR A 71 5.04 -30.39 1.89
C THR A 71 6.07 -29.39 1.36
N GLY A 72 5.60 -28.32 0.72
CA GLY A 72 6.49 -27.27 0.17
C GLY A 72 7.20 -27.60 -1.14
N ALA A 73 7.04 -28.82 -1.69
CA ALA A 73 7.73 -29.22 -2.92
C ALA A 73 7.48 -28.29 -4.11
N LEU A 74 6.24 -27.84 -4.26
CA LEU A 74 5.84 -26.89 -5.29
C LEU A 74 6.54 -25.53 -5.15
N GLU A 75 6.67 -25.04 -3.92
CA GLU A 75 7.29 -23.75 -3.62
C GLU A 75 8.79 -23.81 -3.94
N THR A 76 9.46 -24.84 -3.42
CA THR A 76 10.87 -25.15 -3.75
C THR A 76 11.07 -25.24 -5.26
N LEU A 77 10.21 -25.98 -5.97
CA LEU A 77 10.31 -26.14 -7.42
C LEU A 77 10.22 -24.80 -8.17
N LEU A 78 9.21 -23.99 -7.85
CA LEU A 78 8.99 -22.72 -8.55
C LEU A 78 10.10 -21.70 -8.25
N HIS A 79 10.62 -21.65 -7.02
CA HIS A 79 11.79 -20.83 -6.70
C HIS A 79 13.01 -21.27 -7.50
N LEU A 80 13.30 -22.58 -7.55
CA LEU A 80 14.44 -23.13 -8.30
C LEU A 80 14.33 -22.81 -9.79
N LEU A 81 13.18 -23.07 -10.41
CA LEU A 81 12.96 -22.75 -11.83
C LEU A 81 13.11 -21.26 -12.12
N ALA A 82 12.55 -20.40 -11.27
CA ALA A 82 12.67 -18.95 -11.44
C ALA A 82 14.13 -18.50 -11.35
N LYS A 83 14.88 -19.01 -10.36
CA LYS A 83 16.29 -18.69 -10.14
C LYS A 83 17.15 -19.18 -11.31
N GLU A 84 16.93 -20.38 -11.84
CA GLU A 84 17.64 -20.88 -13.02
C GLU A 84 17.42 -20.00 -14.24
N ILE A 85 16.18 -19.60 -14.50
CA ILE A 85 15.81 -18.73 -15.62
C ILE A 85 16.44 -17.35 -15.46
N LEU A 86 16.36 -16.77 -14.26
CA LEU A 86 16.92 -15.44 -13.99
C LEU A 86 18.45 -15.45 -14.06
N ARG A 87 19.12 -16.52 -13.63
CA ARG A 87 20.57 -16.65 -13.64
C ARG A 87 21.19 -16.44 -15.03
N THR A 88 20.50 -16.89 -16.09
CA THR A 88 20.97 -16.77 -17.48
C THR A 88 20.31 -15.63 -18.25
N ALA A 89 19.45 -14.85 -17.59
CA ALA A 89 18.72 -13.77 -18.24
C ALA A 89 19.63 -12.59 -18.57
N SER A 90 19.48 -12.06 -19.78
CA SER A 90 20.11 -10.80 -20.21
C SER A 90 19.15 -9.62 -20.20
N VAL A 91 17.84 -9.88 -20.15
CA VAL A 91 16.78 -8.87 -20.15
C VAL A 91 15.64 -9.30 -19.24
N LEU A 92 15.11 -8.35 -18.47
CA LEU A 92 13.92 -8.53 -17.63
C LEU A 92 12.94 -7.36 -17.84
N ALA A 93 11.67 -7.68 -18.05
CA ALA A 93 10.61 -6.68 -18.06
C ALA A 93 10.30 -6.22 -16.62
N LEU A 94 10.45 -4.92 -16.38
CA LEU A 94 10.09 -4.26 -15.13
C LEU A 94 8.72 -3.58 -15.25
N PRO A 95 7.85 -3.66 -14.23
CA PRO A 95 6.57 -2.96 -14.22
C PRO A 95 6.78 -1.46 -13.99
N ASP A 96 5.82 -0.65 -14.44
CA ASP A 96 5.70 0.74 -14.01
C ASP A 96 5.51 0.80 -12.49
N TYR A 97 5.94 1.92 -11.90
CA TYR A 97 5.68 2.19 -10.50
C TYR A 97 5.27 3.63 -10.28
N THR A 98 4.09 3.80 -9.68
CA THR A 98 3.58 5.09 -9.25
C THR A 98 3.27 4.99 -7.77
N TRP A 99 3.94 5.82 -6.98
CA TRP A 99 3.63 5.96 -5.56
C TRP A 99 2.42 6.89 -5.41
N ARG A 100 1.45 6.47 -4.60
CA ARG A 100 0.23 7.22 -4.33
C ARG A 100 -0.08 7.13 -2.84
N ARG A 101 -0.43 8.26 -2.24
CA ARG A 101 -0.98 8.33 -0.89
C ARG A 101 -2.07 9.37 -0.83
N GLU A 102 -3.13 9.03 -0.13
CA GLU A 102 -4.25 9.92 0.15
C GLU A 102 -4.66 9.81 1.62
N GLN A 103 -5.02 10.94 2.22
CA GLN A 103 -5.49 10.99 3.60
C GLN A 103 -6.47 12.14 3.79
N SER A 104 -7.59 11.85 4.44
CA SER A 104 -8.58 12.87 4.80
C SER A 104 -8.12 13.69 5.99
N LEU A 105 -8.47 14.97 5.98
CA LEU A 105 -8.20 15.94 7.03
C LEU A 105 -9.44 16.86 7.17
N GLY A 106 -10.36 16.49 8.05
CA GLY A 106 -11.71 17.06 8.05
C GLY A 106 -12.40 16.78 6.70
N ASP A 107 -12.95 17.83 6.09
CA ASP A 107 -13.59 17.75 4.76
C ASP A 107 -12.58 17.85 3.59
N ARG A 108 -11.28 17.92 3.87
CA ARG A 108 -10.22 18.03 2.85
C ARG A 108 -9.61 16.66 2.56
N LEU A 109 -9.29 16.40 1.30
CA LEU A 109 -8.49 15.25 0.89
C LEU A 109 -7.08 15.70 0.52
N ILE A 110 -6.08 15.22 1.25
CA ILE A 110 -4.67 15.45 0.92
C ILE A 110 -4.20 14.28 0.08
N HIS A 111 -3.74 14.55 -1.13
CA HIS A 111 -3.32 13.55 -2.10
C HIS A 111 -1.95 13.90 -2.70
N LEU A 112 -1.11 12.88 -2.90
CA LEU A 112 0.11 12.98 -3.70
C LEU A 112 0.25 11.70 -4.54
N GLU A 113 0.49 11.91 -5.82
CA GLU A 113 0.83 10.88 -6.79
C GLU A 113 2.16 11.24 -7.46
N GLN A 114 3.05 10.25 -7.58
CA GLN A 114 4.35 10.41 -8.20
C GLN A 114 4.74 9.15 -8.97
N ALA A 115 4.93 9.28 -10.29
CA ALA A 115 5.60 8.25 -11.07
C ALA A 115 7.07 8.11 -10.62
N ILE A 116 7.45 6.90 -10.20
CA ILE A 116 8.80 6.57 -9.72
C ILE A 116 9.56 5.77 -10.77
N VAL A 117 8.94 4.72 -11.33
CA VAL A 117 9.57 3.90 -12.37
C VAL A 117 8.70 3.94 -13.62
N ALA A 118 9.31 4.35 -14.73
CA ALA A 118 8.80 4.04 -16.06
C ALA A 118 9.35 2.65 -16.42
N GLY A 119 8.48 1.66 -16.44
CA GLY A 119 8.78 0.26 -16.71
C GLY A 119 9.32 0.03 -18.12
N GLY A 120 9.46 -1.25 -18.46
CA GLY A 120 10.00 -1.68 -19.75
C GLY A 120 11.12 -2.71 -19.60
N ARG A 121 11.90 -2.88 -20.66
CA ARG A 121 12.95 -3.92 -20.72
C ARG A 121 14.24 -3.39 -20.10
N ALA A 122 14.64 -3.98 -18.99
CA ALA A 122 15.91 -3.73 -18.31
C ALA A 122 16.96 -4.72 -18.81
N ARG A 123 18.13 -4.22 -19.24
CA ARG A 123 19.28 -5.08 -19.59
C ARG A 123 20.03 -5.43 -18.32
N LEU A 124 20.20 -6.73 -18.09
CA LEU A 124 20.88 -7.25 -16.93
C LEU A 124 22.38 -7.38 -17.23
N SER A 125 23.22 -6.80 -16.37
CA SER A 125 24.69 -6.91 -16.49
C SER A 125 25.29 -7.91 -15.51
N GLN A 126 24.59 -8.16 -14.39
CA GLN A 126 24.98 -9.15 -13.39
C GLN A 126 23.72 -9.68 -12.73
N VAL A 127 23.66 -10.99 -12.49
CA VAL A 127 22.59 -11.64 -11.73
C VAL A 127 23.25 -12.55 -10.68
N LEU A 128 22.90 -12.35 -9.43
CA LEU A 128 23.34 -13.14 -8.28
C LEU A 128 22.12 -13.83 -7.67
N ILE A 129 22.23 -15.14 -7.45
CA ILE A 129 21.18 -15.94 -6.82
C ILE A 129 21.53 -16.09 -5.35
N GLU A 130 20.58 -15.78 -4.47
CA GLU A 130 20.71 -15.87 -3.00
C GLU A 130 22.03 -15.31 -2.43
N PRO A 131 22.48 -14.11 -2.84
CA PRO A 131 23.75 -13.58 -2.37
C PRO A 131 23.71 -13.32 -0.86
N ARG A 132 24.66 -13.89 -0.13
CA ARG A 132 24.79 -13.73 1.34
C ARG A 132 25.57 -12.47 1.74
N THR A 133 25.53 -11.43 0.91
CA THR A 133 26.26 -10.17 1.12
C THR A 133 25.45 -9.15 1.91
N PHE A 134 24.15 -9.37 2.12
CA PHE A 134 23.28 -8.49 2.89
C PHE A 134 23.11 -9.05 4.31
N GLU A 135 23.31 -8.19 5.31
CA GLU A 135 23.17 -8.58 6.71
C GLU A 135 21.69 -8.73 7.09
N GLY A 136 21.32 -9.84 7.74
CA GLY A 136 19.98 -10.05 8.29
C GLY A 136 18.87 -10.37 7.27
N ILE A 137 19.19 -10.43 5.98
CA ILE A 137 18.27 -10.81 4.90
C ILE A 137 19.03 -11.38 3.70
N ILE A 138 18.49 -12.43 3.07
CA ILE A 138 19.03 -12.98 1.82
C ILE A 138 17.93 -12.84 0.76
N PRO A 139 18.06 -11.89 -0.20
CA PRO A 139 17.16 -11.81 -1.33
C PRO A 139 17.27 -13.04 -2.23
N ASP A 140 16.18 -13.51 -2.82
CA ASP A 140 16.23 -14.64 -3.77
C ASP A 140 17.16 -14.37 -4.95
N VAL A 141 17.09 -13.15 -5.50
CA VAL A 141 17.93 -12.71 -6.63
C VAL A 141 18.32 -11.25 -6.43
N VAL A 142 19.55 -10.90 -6.81
CA VAL A 142 20.00 -9.51 -6.94
C VAL A 142 20.57 -9.31 -8.32
N PHE A 143 20.13 -8.27 -9.02
CA PHE A 143 20.63 -7.99 -10.36
C PHE A 143 21.00 -6.52 -10.54
N ALA A 144 22.00 -6.31 -11.39
CA ALA A 144 22.42 -5.00 -11.84
C ALA A 144 21.82 -4.70 -13.22
N THR A 145 21.34 -3.48 -13.40
CA THR A 145 20.84 -2.93 -14.67
C THR A 145 21.36 -1.51 -14.87
N GLN A 146 21.37 -1.03 -16.10
CA GLN A 146 21.58 0.40 -16.39
C GLN A 146 20.24 1.13 -16.44
N ALA A 147 20.17 2.28 -15.78
CA ALA A 147 19.06 3.22 -15.92
C ALA A 147 19.18 4.02 -17.22
N ARG A 148 18.13 4.77 -17.57
CA ARG A 148 18.08 5.58 -18.81
C ARG A 148 19.13 6.70 -18.84
N ASP A 149 19.53 7.18 -17.67
CA ASP A 149 20.61 8.15 -17.47
C ASP A 149 22.02 7.50 -17.56
N GLY A 150 22.10 6.21 -17.86
CA GLY A 150 23.35 5.45 -17.94
C GLY A 150 23.88 4.96 -16.59
N SER A 151 23.26 5.34 -15.46
CA SER A 151 23.75 4.95 -14.15
C SER A 151 23.48 3.47 -13.88
N ALA A 152 24.42 2.77 -13.25
CA ALA A 152 24.16 1.44 -12.73
C ALA A 152 23.13 1.48 -11.60
N ARG A 153 22.24 0.48 -11.55
CA ARG A 153 21.22 0.28 -10.53
C ARG A 153 21.23 -1.18 -10.09
N THR A 154 21.24 -1.40 -8.79
CA THR A 154 21.07 -2.72 -8.19
C THR A 154 19.62 -2.87 -7.75
N ILE A 155 18.99 -4.00 -8.08
CA ILE A 155 17.61 -4.31 -7.73
C ILE A 155 17.59 -5.66 -7.03
N LEU A 156 16.86 -5.72 -5.91
CA LEU A 156 16.56 -6.95 -5.18
C LEU A 156 15.29 -7.56 -5.77
N LEU A 157 15.24 -8.87 -5.92
CA LEU A 157 14.06 -9.59 -6.39
C LEU A 157 13.74 -10.74 -5.43
N GLU A 158 12.51 -10.76 -4.97
CA GLU A 158 11.90 -11.84 -4.18
C GLU A 158 10.97 -12.65 -5.08
N VAL A 159 11.10 -13.97 -5.06
CA VAL A 159 10.15 -14.87 -5.69
C VAL A 159 9.10 -15.24 -4.64
N THR A 160 7.84 -15.34 -5.05
CA THR A 160 6.72 -15.55 -4.13
C THR A 160 5.75 -16.52 -4.78
N VAL A 161 5.35 -17.58 -4.07
CA VAL A 161 4.39 -18.56 -4.59
C VAL A 161 3.07 -18.50 -3.85
N SER A 162 3.10 -18.90 -2.59
CA SER A 162 1.94 -19.12 -1.72
C SER A 162 1.75 -17.96 -0.75
N HIS A 163 2.84 -17.46 -0.17
CA HIS A 163 2.83 -16.44 0.87
C HIS A 163 3.52 -15.17 0.38
N PRO A 164 2.86 -14.00 0.41
CA PRO A 164 3.50 -12.73 0.06
C PRO A 164 4.67 -12.44 1.01
N VAL A 165 5.58 -11.57 0.57
CA VAL A 165 6.63 -11.03 1.45
C VAL A 165 5.97 -10.41 2.69
N ASP A 166 6.29 -10.94 3.87
CA ASP A 166 5.71 -10.47 5.13
C ASP A 166 6.23 -9.09 5.55
N ALA A 167 5.59 -8.49 6.55
CA ALA A 167 5.89 -7.14 7.01
C ALA A 167 7.32 -7.00 7.59
N GLU A 168 7.85 -8.04 8.23
CA GLU A 168 9.18 -8.01 8.84
C GLU A 168 10.27 -8.09 7.76
N LYS A 169 10.10 -8.99 6.78
CA LYS A 169 10.97 -9.07 5.61
C LYS A 169 10.90 -7.80 4.78
N LEU A 170 9.70 -7.23 4.56
CA LEU A 170 9.55 -5.95 3.87
C LEU A 170 10.27 -4.81 4.61
N LYS A 171 10.18 -4.76 5.94
CA LYS A 171 10.90 -3.78 6.75
C LYS A 171 12.41 -3.89 6.57
N ARG A 172 12.96 -5.10 6.55
CA ARG A 172 14.40 -5.36 6.30
C ARG A 172 14.81 -4.97 4.88
N LEU A 173 14.01 -5.31 3.86
CA LEU A 173 14.26 -4.89 2.47
C LEU A 173 14.27 -3.37 2.34
N ARG A 174 13.31 -2.67 2.97
CA ARG A 174 13.26 -1.21 3.00
C ARG A 174 14.50 -0.61 3.67
N ALA A 175 14.99 -1.23 4.74
CA ALA A 175 16.18 -0.77 5.46
C ALA A 175 17.47 -0.83 4.62
N LEU A 176 17.55 -1.72 3.62
CA LEU A 176 18.66 -1.76 2.66
C LEU A 176 18.70 -0.54 1.74
N ASN A 177 17.59 0.22 1.65
CA ASN A 177 17.43 1.38 0.78
C ASN A 177 17.81 1.09 -0.70
N LEU A 178 17.48 -0.11 -1.17
CA LEU A 178 17.60 -0.53 -2.57
C LEU A 178 16.22 -0.82 -3.16
N PRO A 179 15.99 -0.61 -4.47
CA PRO A 179 14.75 -1.04 -5.10
C PRO A 179 14.53 -2.55 -4.91
N ALA A 180 13.34 -2.92 -4.46
CA ALA A 180 12.93 -4.29 -4.23
C ALA A 180 11.71 -4.62 -5.09
N LEU A 181 11.81 -5.69 -5.87
CA LEU A 181 10.79 -6.21 -6.77
C LEU A 181 10.32 -7.57 -6.25
N GLU A 182 9.04 -7.86 -6.38
CA GLU A 182 8.49 -9.19 -6.17
C GLU A 182 8.11 -9.80 -7.51
N LEU A 183 8.34 -11.10 -7.66
CA LEU A 183 7.84 -11.97 -8.73
C LEU A 183 6.94 -13.04 -8.13
N THR A 184 5.63 -12.88 -8.33
CA THR A 184 4.62 -13.87 -7.93
C THR A 184 4.45 -14.96 -8.99
N LEU A 185 4.63 -16.22 -8.60
CA LEU A 185 4.33 -17.41 -9.39
C LEU A 185 3.14 -18.17 -8.77
N LYS A 186 2.29 -18.75 -9.61
CA LYS A 186 1.11 -19.51 -9.17
C LYS A 186 1.41 -21.02 -9.27
N PRO A 187 0.74 -21.88 -8.49
CA PRO A 187 0.86 -23.34 -8.61
C PRO A 187 0.73 -23.87 -10.04
N ALA A 188 -0.18 -23.30 -10.83
CA ALA A 188 -0.37 -23.68 -12.22
C ALA A 188 0.87 -23.43 -13.12
N HIS A 189 1.77 -22.52 -12.73
CA HIS A 189 2.99 -22.24 -13.50
C HIS A 189 4.02 -23.38 -13.43
N ALA A 190 3.95 -24.26 -12.44
CA ALA A 190 4.87 -25.39 -12.31
C ALA A 190 4.65 -26.48 -13.37
N ARG A 191 3.59 -26.34 -14.18
CA ARG A 191 3.26 -27.21 -15.32
C ARG A 191 3.56 -26.58 -16.68
N LEU A 192 4.02 -25.34 -16.70
CA LEU A 192 4.41 -24.68 -17.94
C LEU A 192 5.73 -25.25 -18.43
N THR A 193 5.88 -25.36 -19.75
CA THR A 193 7.17 -25.66 -20.36
C THR A 193 8.19 -24.57 -20.01
N ARG A 194 9.49 -24.89 -20.14
CA ARG A 194 10.56 -23.96 -19.76
C ARG A 194 10.45 -22.66 -20.56
N ALA A 195 10.17 -22.76 -21.85
CA ALA A 195 9.99 -21.60 -22.73
C ALA A 195 8.79 -20.71 -22.35
N GLU A 196 7.67 -21.31 -21.95
CA GLU A 196 6.49 -20.54 -21.48
C GLU A 196 6.77 -19.84 -20.15
N LEU A 197 7.45 -20.52 -19.24
CA LEU A 197 7.85 -19.95 -17.95
C LEU A 197 8.87 -18.83 -18.15
N GLU A 198 9.88 -19.01 -19.00
CA GLU A 198 10.85 -17.98 -19.39
C GLU A 198 10.15 -16.75 -19.99
N LYS A 199 9.23 -16.95 -20.94
CA LYS A 199 8.44 -15.86 -21.52
C LYS A 199 7.70 -15.08 -20.43
N ARG A 200 7.04 -15.79 -19.50
CA ARG A 200 6.30 -15.17 -18.40
C ARG A 200 7.22 -14.41 -17.44
N ILE A 201 8.35 -15.00 -17.03
CA ILE A 201 9.28 -14.41 -16.07
C ILE A 201 10.03 -13.23 -16.69
N LEU A 202 10.50 -13.34 -17.93
CA LEU A 202 11.42 -12.36 -18.51
C LEU A 202 10.73 -11.28 -19.35
N GLN A 203 9.66 -11.60 -20.08
CA GLN A 203 9.10 -10.69 -21.09
C GLN A 203 7.86 -9.94 -20.63
N GLY A 204 7.08 -10.49 -19.69
CA GLY A 204 5.87 -9.87 -19.16
C GLY A 204 6.12 -9.12 -17.85
N SER A 205 5.27 -8.13 -17.53
CA SER A 205 5.19 -7.52 -16.19
C SER A 205 4.18 -8.21 -15.28
N ALA A 206 3.38 -9.14 -15.80
CA ALA A 206 2.37 -9.86 -15.04
C ALA A 206 2.99 -10.65 -13.89
N GLY A 207 2.45 -10.48 -12.69
CA GLY A 207 2.99 -11.07 -11.47
C GLY A 207 4.25 -10.37 -10.95
N LYS A 208 4.60 -9.18 -11.47
CA LYS A 208 5.69 -8.36 -10.91
C LYS A 208 5.13 -7.12 -10.25
N ARG A 209 5.63 -6.79 -9.06
CA ARG A 209 5.31 -5.53 -8.37
C ARG A 209 6.52 -5.01 -7.62
N TRP A 210 6.60 -3.69 -7.48
CA TRP A 210 7.58 -3.07 -6.60
C TRP A 210 7.13 -3.21 -5.16
N LEU A 211 7.98 -3.80 -4.32
CA LEU A 211 7.82 -3.85 -2.86
C LEU A 211 8.29 -2.55 -2.22
N PHE A 212 9.35 -1.99 -2.78
CA PHE A 212 9.94 -0.74 -2.34
C PHE A 212 10.79 -0.10 -3.43
N HIS A 213 10.83 1.22 -3.48
CA HIS A 213 11.82 2.01 -4.18
C HIS A 213 12.30 3.16 -3.29
N PRO A 214 13.62 3.47 -3.22
CA PRO A 214 14.17 4.56 -2.40
C PRO A 214 13.53 5.94 -2.59
N ARG A 215 12.93 6.19 -3.75
CA ARG A 215 12.27 7.45 -4.10
C ARG A 215 10.91 7.60 -3.42
N GLU A 216 10.37 6.53 -2.86
CA GLU A 216 9.18 6.58 -2.00
C GLU A 216 9.43 7.42 -0.75
N LEU A 217 10.65 7.37 -0.18
CA LEU A 217 11.00 8.13 1.03
C LEU A 217 10.85 9.65 0.79
N ASP A 218 11.22 10.12 -0.41
CA ASP A 218 11.01 11.52 -0.81
C ASP A 218 9.53 11.85 -1.05
N CYS A 219 8.74 10.87 -1.50
CA CYS A 219 7.30 11.05 -1.66
C CYS A 219 6.59 11.09 -0.32
N GLU A 220 6.94 10.20 0.60
CA GLU A 220 6.47 10.15 1.99
C GLU A 220 6.75 11.48 2.69
N ARG A 221 8.00 11.97 2.63
CA ARG A 221 8.38 13.27 3.22
C ARG A 221 7.56 14.43 2.66
N ARG A 222 7.41 14.51 1.32
CA ARG A 222 6.62 15.55 0.66
C ARG A 222 5.13 15.48 1.04
N PHE A 223 4.59 14.28 1.18
CA PHE A 223 3.20 14.10 1.61
C PHE A 223 3.01 14.54 3.07
N ASP A 224 3.90 14.11 3.97
CA ASP A 224 3.81 14.46 5.38
C ASP A 224 3.94 15.97 5.60
N GLU A 225 4.78 16.65 4.82
CA GLU A 225 4.87 18.11 4.82
C GLU A 225 3.58 18.77 4.34
N ARG A 226 3.00 18.32 3.21
CA ARG A 226 1.71 18.82 2.71
C ARG A 226 0.59 18.62 3.74
N TYR A 227 0.56 17.46 4.37
CA TYR A 227 -0.43 17.13 5.38
C TYR A 227 -0.30 18.04 6.61
N ARG A 228 0.93 18.24 7.10
CA ARG A 228 1.22 19.15 8.22
C ARG A 228 0.78 20.58 7.90
N GLN A 229 1.18 21.11 6.74
CA GLN A 229 0.79 22.46 6.31
C GLN A 229 -0.74 22.61 6.20
N ALA A 230 -1.43 21.60 5.66
CA ALA A 230 -2.88 21.62 5.55
C ALA A 230 -3.57 21.57 6.92
N ARG A 231 -3.03 20.80 7.87
CA ARG A 231 -3.53 20.71 9.24
C ARG A 231 -3.35 22.03 9.98
N ASP A 232 -2.15 22.61 9.92
CA ASP A 232 -1.86 23.87 10.60
C ASP A 232 -2.75 25.00 10.05
N ARG A 233 -3.03 25.02 8.73
CA ARG A 233 -4.02 25.95 8.14
C ARG A 233 -5.44 25.71 8.65
N LEU A 234 -5.87 24.45 8.76
CA LEU A 234 -7.21 24.11 9.25
C LEU A 234 -7.39 24.57 10.71
N GLU A 235 -6.37 24.36 11.55
CA GLU A 235 -6.37 24.80 12.94
C GLU A 235 -6.44 26.34 13.04
N GLN A 236 -5.67 27.06 12.22
CA GLN A 236 -5.73 28.53 12.14
C GLN A 236 -7.13 29.01 11.73
N GLU A 237 -7.71 28.44 10.68
CA GLU A 237 -9.06 28.80 10.22
C GLU A 237 -10.12 28.53 11.30
N GLN A 238 -10.00 27.43 12.04
CA GLN A 238 -10.91 27.11 13.15
C GLN A 238 -10.76 28.09 14.31
N ALA A 239 -9.53 28.46 14.68
CA ALA A 239 -9.27 29.44 15.72
C ALA A 239 -9.78 30.84 15.34
N GLU A 240 -9.60 31.25 14.08
CA GLU A 240 -10.14 32.51 13.55
C GLU A 240 -11.68 32.53 13.57
N ARG A 241 -12.32 31.44 13.13
CA ARG A 241 -13.79 31.30 13.18
C ARG A 241 -14.32 31.36 14.61
N ALA A 242 -13.71 30.63 15.54
CA ALA A 242 -14.10 30.62 16.95
C ALA A 242 -13.96 32.01 17.59
N LYS A 243 -12.86 32.73 17.27
CA LYS A 243 -12.66 34.10 17.71
C LYS A 243 -13.72 35.04 17.14
N ALA A 244 -14.00 34.97 15.84
CA ALA A 244 -15.03 35.79 15.19
C ALA A 244 -16.43 35.53 15.77
N GLU A 245 -16.75 34.28 16.09
CA GLU A 245 -18.01 33.90 16.73
C GLU A 245 -18.12 34.46 18.15
N LYS A 246 -17.03 34.38 18.94
CA LYS A 246 -16.95 34.98 20.28
C LYS A 246 -17.13 36.50 20.22
N ASP A 247 -16.41 37.19 19.33
CA ASP A 247 -16.49 38.64 19.16
C ASP A 247 -17.92 39.07 18.73
N ARG A 248 -18.58 38.29 17.86
CA ARG A 248 -19.97 38.51 17.47
C ARG A 248 -20.92 38.33 18.67
N GLY A 249 -20.73 37.28 19.47
CA GLY A 249 -21.50 37.03 20.69
C GLY A 249 -21.34 38.15 21.72
N GLU A 250 -20.12 38.66 21.93
CA GLU A 250 -19.85 39.79 22.83
C GLU A 250 -20.48 41.09 22.34
N ARG A 251 -20.40 41.40 21.03
CA ARG A 251 -21.09 42.55 20.44
C ARG A 251 -22.60 42.47 20.62
N MET A 252 -23.20 41.29 20.39
CA MET A 252 -24.63 41.07 20.57
C MET A 252 -25.04 41.23 22.03
N ARG A 253 -24.25 40.70 22.99
CA ARG A 253 -24.47 40.90 24.43
C ARG A 253 -24.38 42.36 24.85
N ARG A 254 -23.39 43.12 24.35
CA ARG A 254 -23.25 44.57 24.60
C ARG A 254 -24.43 45.36 24.05
N ALA A 255 -24.92 44.99 22.87
CA ALA A 255 -26.12 45.60 22.28
C ALA A 255 -27.38 45.28 23.09
N SER A 256 -27.50 44.06 23.64
CA SER A 256 -28.63 43.68 24.50
C SER A 256 -28.53 44.19 25.96
N SER A 257 -27.31 44.49 26.45
CA SER A 257 -27.09 45.11 27.76
C SER A 257 -27.16 46.63 27.74
N PHE A 258 -27.40 47.24 26.57
CA PHE A 258 -27.84 48.63 26.47
C PHE A 258 -29.28 48.69 26.98
N ASP A 259 -29.38 48.90 28.30
CA ASP A 259 -30.62 48.92 29.07
C ASP A 259 -31.39 50.23 28.83
N GLY A 260 -31.84 50.43 27.58
CA GLY A 260 -32.89 51.41 27.29
C GLY A 260 -34.19 51.02 27.98
N THR A 261 -34.41 49.74 28.28
CA THR A 261 -35.67 49.18 28.78
C THR A 261 -35.98 49.47 30.24
N ARG A 262 -35.02 49.41 31.18
CA ARG A 262 -35.27 49.79 32.59
C ARG A 262 -35.45 51.28 32.74
N GLU A 263 -34.71 52.09 31.98
CA GLU A 263 -34.86 53.54 32.00
C GLU A 263 -36.22 53.95 31.40
N SER A 264 -36.64 53.31 30.30
CA SER A 264 -37.99 53.45 29.75
C SER A 264 -39.07 53.05 30.76
N ALA A 265 -38.91 51.89 31.41
CA ALA A 265 -39.88 51.35 32.33
C ALA A 265 -40.02 52.23 33.59
N ASN A 266 -38.91 52.75 34.12
CA ASN A 266 -38.93 53.70 35.23
C ASN A 266 -39.61 55.02 34.85
N LEU A 267 -39.31 55.58 33.68
CA LEU A 267 -39.92 56.83 33.22
C LEU A 267 -41.44 56.69 33.05
N ILE A 268 -41.91 55.56 32.49
CA ILE A 268 -43.34 55.29 32.32
C ILE A 268 -44.02 55.05 33.69
N ALA A 269 -43.36 54.36 34.61
CA ALA A 269 -43.88 54.14 35.96
C ALA A 269 -43.98 55.44 36.77
N GLU A 270 -42.98 56.32 36.70
CA GLU A 270 -43.01 57.65 37.32
C GLU A 270 -44.13 58.52 36.75
N PHE A 271 -44.34 58.48 35.43
CA PHE A 271 -45.44 59.19 34.77
C PHE A 271 -46.81 58.70 35.28
N PHE A 272 -47.00 57.38 35.34
CA PHE A 272 -48.25 56.80 35.85
C PHE A 272 -48.51 57.19 37.30
N ALA A 273 -47.49 57.11 38.17
CA ALA A 273 -47.60 57.51 39.57
C ALA A 273 -48.00 58.99 39.74
N ARG A 274 -47.53 59.87 38.83
CA ARG A 274 -47.81 61.31 38.89
C ARG A 274 -49.16 61.71 38.29
N HIS A 275 -49.60 61.01 37.25
CA HIS A 275 -50.76 61.42 36.45
C HIS A 275 -51.95 60.45 36.50
N GLY A 276 -51.81 59.30 37.15
CA GLY A 276 -52.88 58.28 37.27
C GLY A 276 -53.27 57.61 35.95
N ARG A 277 -52.50 57.83 34.88
CA ARG A 277 -52.70 57.26 33.55
C ARG A 277 -51.37 56.98 32.86
N PHE A 278 -51.38 56.11 31.86
CA PHE A 278 -50.21 55.88 31.01
C PHE A 278 -49.97 57.08 30.06
N PRO A 279 -48.70 57.37 29.70
CA PRO A 279 -48.37 58.43 28.75
C PRO A 279 -48.83 58.07 27.34
N THR A 280 -49.20 59.09 26.57
CA THR A 280 -49.46 58.97 25.12
C THR A 280 -48.14 58.83 24.35
N MET A 281 -48.21 58.40 23.08
CA MET A 281 -47.01 58.22 22.25
C MET A 281 -46.15 59.49 22.13
N SER A 282 -46.79 60.66 22.05
CA SER A 282 -46.09 61.95 21.99
C SER A 282 -45.38 62.27 23.31
N GLU A 283 -46.02 61.99 24.45
CA GLU A 283 -45.45 62.22 25.79
C GLU A 283 -44.27 61.28 26.05
N THR A 284 -44.41 60.00 25.72
CA THR A 284 -43.32 59.02 25.83
C THR A 284 -42.09 59.44 25.01
N SER A 285 -42.30 59.95 23.80
CA SER A 285 -41.21 60.43 22.95
C SER A 285 -40.49 61.65 23.53
N ALA A 286 -41.24 62.62 24.08
CA ALA A 286 -40.67 63.80 24.72
C ALA A 286 -39.85 63.45 25.98
N MET A 287 -40.39 62.55 26.82
CA MET A 287 -39.71 62.07 28.03
C MET A 287 -38.37 61.39 27.70
N PHE A 288 -38.32 60.63 26.61
CA PHE A 288 -37.09 59.98 26.14
C PHE A 288 -36.04 60.98 25.65
N GLN A 289 -36.46 61.99 24.89
CA GLN A 289 -35.57 63.04 24.40
C GLN A 289 -34.95 63.85 25.55
N GLU A 290 -35.75 64.16 26.58
CA GLU A 290 -35.26 64.90 27.75
C GLU A 290 -34.27 64.08 28.60
N ALA A 291 -34.53 62.78 28.78
CA ALA A 291 -33.61 61.86 29.45
C ALA A 291 -32.27 61.71 28.71
N LEU A 292 -32.31 61.63 27.38
CA LEU A 292 -31.12 61.62 26.53
C LEU A 292 -30.34 62.94 26.59
N ALA A 293 -31.02 64.09 26.67
CA ALA A 293 -30.39 65.40 26.78
C ALA A 293 -29.65 65.59 28.11
N LYS A 294 -30.24 65.15 29.24
CA LYS A 294 -29.61 65.24 30.58
C LYS A 294 -28.34 64.38 30.71
N ARG A 295 -28.23 63.30 29.91
CA ARG A 295 -27.04 62.43 29.88
C ARG A 295 -25.85 63.02 29.12
N LYS A 296 -26.07 63.95 28.17
CA LYS A 296 -24.97 64.62 27.44
C LYS A 296 -24.29 65.73 28.25
N LEU A 297 -24.81 66.04 29.44
CA LEU A 297 -24.34 67.11 30.33
C LEU A 297 -23.63 66.59 31.60
N LYS A 298 -23.51 65.26 31.76
CA LYS A 298 -22.73 64.59 32.81
C LYS A 298 -21.50 63.92 32.19
#